data_AF-A0A838MYQ2-F1
#
_entry.id   AF-A0A838MYQ2-F1
#
_cell.length_a   1.000
_cell.length_b   1.000
_cell.length_c   1.000
_cell.angle_alpha   90.00
_cell.angle_beta   90.00
_cell.angle_gamma   90.00
#
_symmetry.space_group_name_H-M   'P 1'
#
loop_
_entity.id
_entity.type
_entity.pdbx_description
1 polymer ?
#
loop_
_entity_poly.entity_id
_entity_poly.type
_entity_poly.pdbx_seq_one_letter_code
_entity_poly.pdbx_strand_id
1 'polypeptide(L)' 'MPVQAQVIIYTRPGCHLCEEAKQAIAAARCADQFTLTEIDIDTDTKLVRRYGWEIPVVSIN' A
#
# COMPACT_ATOMS: atom_id res chain seq x y z
N MET A 1 -8.58 9.01 22.02
CA MET A 1 -8.16 7.72 21.45
C MET A 1 -7.78 8.03 20.01
N PRO A 2 -6.50 7.99 19.61
CA PRO A 2 -6.15 8.35 18.24
C PRO A 2 -6.79 7.32 17.30
N VAL A 3 -7.63 7.80 16.39
CA VAL A 3 -8.13 6.98 15.29
C VAL A 3 -6.95 6.81 14.35
N GLN A 4 -6.29 5.65 14.42
CA GLN A 4 -5.23 5.33 13.49
C GLN A 4 -5.86 5.10 12.12
N ALA A 5 -5.49 5.89 11.13
CA ALA A 5 -5.97 5.71 9.76
C ALA A 5 -5.46 4.35 9.23
N GLN A 6 -6.24 3.68 8.40
CA GLN A 6 -5.80 2.40 7.84
C GLN A 6 -5.25 2.66 6.44
N VAL A 7 -3.96 2.43 6.25
CA VAL A 7 -3.28 2.63 4.97
C VAL A 7 -2.96 1.28 4.36
N ILE A 8 -3.52 1.01 3.19
CA ILE A 8 -3.31 -0.24 2.46
C ILE A 8 -2.53 0.10 1.19
N ILE A 9 -1.36 -0.50 1.02
CA ILE A 9 -0.62 -0.50 -0.24
C ILE A 9 -0.93 -1.79 -0.98
N TYR A 10 -1.46 -1.64 -2.19
CA TYR A 10 -1.54 -2.71 -3.17
C TYR A 10 -0.23 -2.74 -3.95
N THR A 11 0.48 -3.86 -3.82
CA THR A 11 1.82 -4.10 -4.34
C THR A 11 1.81 -5.40 -5.17
N ARG A 12 2.87 -5.62 -5.96
CA ARG A 12 3.13 -6.93 -6.57
C ARG A 12 4.61 -7.27 -6.45
N PRO A 13 4.98 -8.56 -6.42
CA PRO A 13 6.38 -8.98 -6.46
C PRO A 13 7.07 -8.45 -7.72
N GLY A 14 8.25 -7.84 -7.55
CA GLY A 14 9.09 -7.33 -8.64
C GLY A 14 8.84 -5.87 -9.05
N CYS A 15 8.02 -5.10 -8.31
CA CYS A 15 7.79 -3.69 -8.62
C CYS A 15 8.70 -2.76 -7.79
N HIS A 16 9.68 -2.14 -8.44
CA HIS A 16 10.61 -1.19 -7.80
C HIS A 16 9.87 0.03 -7.18
N LEU A 17 8.82 0.50 -7.85
CA LEU A 17 7.99 1.63 -7.39
C LEU A 17 7.27 1.33 -6.07
N CYS A 18 6.97 0.06 -5.76
CA CYS A 18 6.34 -0.31 -4.49
C CYS A 18 7.31 -0.09 -3.31
N GLU A 19 8.60 -0.31 -3.51
CA GLU A 19 9.62 -0.07 -2.48
C GLU A 19 9.81 1.44 -2.24
N GLU A 20 9.79 2.26 -3.30
CA GLU A 20 9.81 3.72 -3.16
C GLU A 20 8.57 4.23 -2.41
N ALA A 21 7.38 3.69 -2.69
CA ALA A 21 6.15 4.04 -1.98
C ALA A 21 6.25 3.69 -0.48
N LYS A 22 6.77 2.50 -0.13
CA LYS A 22 7.02 2.13 1.26
C LYS A 22 8.03 3.06 1.93
N GLN A 23 9.11 3.41 1.24
CA GLN A 23 10.11 4.34 1.76
C GLN A 23 9.52 5.72 2.02
N ALA A 24 8.66 6.22 1.13
CA ALA A 24 7.95 7.48 1.33
C ALA A 24 7.02 7.43 2.55
N ILE A 25 6.27 6.34 2.73
CA ILE A 25 5.38 6.16 3.89
C ILE A 25 6.19 6.01 5.19
N ALA A 26 7.28 5.24 5.17
CA ALA A 26 8.19 5.11 6.31
C ALA A 26 8.85 6.47 6.65
N ALA A 27 9.20 7.26 5.64
CA ALA A 27 9.76 8.60 5.81
C ALA A 27 8.74 9.59 6.38
N ALA A 28 7.44 9.37 6.16
CA ALA A 28 6.39 10.25 6.65
C ALA A 28 6.32 10.35 8.19
N ARG A 29 7.04 9.49 8.94
CA ARG A 29 7.10 9.49 10.43
C ARG A 29 5.73 9.52 11.11
N CYS A 30 4.70 9.06 10.40
CA CYS A 30 3.32 9.01 10.83
C CYS A 30 2.88 7.60 11.24
N ALA A 31 3.85 6.71 11.53
CA ALA A 31 3.59 5.31 11.91
C ALA A 31 2.69 5.17 13.15
N ASP A 32 2.69 6.16 14.05
CA ASP A 32 1.79 6.18 15.21
C ASP A 32 0.37 6.66 14.89
N GLN A 33 0.16 7.22 13.69
CA GLN A 33 -1.09 7.80 13.20
C GLN A 33 -1.81 6.91 12.19
N PHE A 34 -1.14 5.90 11.62
CA PHE A 34 -1.77 4.95 10.71
C PHE A 34 -1.15 3.55 10.78
N THR A 35 -1.95 2.55 10.41
CA THR A 35 -1.45 1.17 10.22
C THR A 35 -1.23 0.92 8.73
N LEU A 36 0.02 0.68 8.33
CA LEU A 36 0.37 0.28 6.96
C LEU A 36 0.18 -1.22 6.77
N THR A 37 -0.61 -1.62 5.78
CA THR A 37 -0.81 -3.02 5.37
C THR A 37 -0.44 -3.18 3.90
N GLU A 38 0.35 -4.20 3.60
CA GLU A 38 0.74 -4.54 2.22
C GLU A 38 -0.12 -5.69 1.72
N ILE A 39 -0.76 -5.51 0.57
CA ILE A 39 -1.57 -6.54 -0.09
C ILE A 39 -0.99 -6.81 -1.46
N ASP A 40 -0.56 -8.05 -1.67
CA ASP A 40 -0.12 -8.52 -2.98
C ASP A 40 -1.34 -8.72 -3.88
N ILE A 41 -1.45 -7.91 -4.92
CA ILE A 41 -2.55 -8.02 -5.88
C ILE A 41 -2.50 -9.32 -6.68
N ASP A 42 -1.33 -9.95 -6.85
CA ASP A 42 -1.19 -11.22 -7.59
C ASP A 42 -1.94 -12.37 -6.90
N THR A 43 -2.20 -12.23 -5.60
CA THR A 43 -3.00 -13.20 -4.83
C THR A 43 -4.49 -13.16 -5.14
N ASP A 44 -5.01 -12.08 -5.73
CA ASP A 44 -6.42 -11.94 -6.11
C ASP A 44 -6.57 -11.42 -7.54
N THR A 45 -7.10 -12.27 -8.42
CA THR A 45 -7.32 -11.93 -9.84
C THR A 45 -8.25 -10.73 -10.04
N LYS A 46 -9.12 -10.41 -9.08
CA LYS A 46 -9.95 -9.20 -9.13
C LYS A 46 -9.13 -7.94 -8.87
N LEU A 47 -8.19 -8.00 -7.93
CA LEU A 47 -7.26 -6.90 -7.66
C LEU A 47 -6.28 -6.74 -8.82
N VAL A 48 -5.78 -7.82 -9.41
CA VAL A 48 -4.97 -7.74 -10.64
C VAL A 48 -5.72 -7.06 -11.78
N ARG A 49 -6.98 -7.44 -12.02
CA ARG A 49 -7.77 -6.81 -13.09
C ARG A 49 -8.08 -5.35 -12.82
N ARG A 50 -8.25 -4.96 -11.55
CA ARG A 50 -8.60 -3.59 -11.17
C ARG A 50 -7.38 -2.67 -11.07
N TYR A 51 -6.29 -3.13 -10.47
CA TYR A 51 -5.12 -2.32 -10.13
C TYR A 51 -3.83 -2.77 -10.82
N GLY A 52 -3.84 -3.86 -11.59
CA GLY A 52 -2.63 -4.42 -12.22
C GLY A 52 -1.91 -3.48 -13.19
N TRP A 53 -2.56 -2.43 -13.67
CA TRP A 53 -1.97 -1.37 -14.52
C TRP A 53 -1.63 -0.08 -13.76
N GLU A 54 -2.11 0.07 -12.52
CA GLU A 54 -2.03 1.31 -11.73
C GLU A 54 -1.24 1.13 -10.42
N ILE A 55 -0.66 -0.05 -10.21
CA ILE A 55 0.23 -0.34 -9.08
C ILE A 55 1.51 0.52 -9.14
N PRO A 56 1.99 1.06 -8.00
CA PRO A 56 1.44 0.90 -6.65
C PRO A 56 0.19 1.76 -6.38
N VAL A 57 -0.84 1.16 -5.76
CA VAL A 57 -2.05 1.89 -5.32
C VAL A 57 -2.07 2.00 -3.81
N VAL A 58 -2.26 3.22 -3.29
CA VAL A 58 -2.38 3.49 -1.85
C VAL A 58 -3.83 3.83 -1.52
N SER A 59 -4.44 3.07 -0.62
CA SER A 59 -5.79 3.29 -0.11
C SER A 59 -5.74 3.73 1.34
N ILE A 60 -6.46 4.79 1.70
CA ILE A 60 -6.50 5.34 3.06
C ILE A 60 -7.96 5.34 3.51
N ASN A 61 -8.27 4.68 4.64
CA ASN A 61 -9.58 4.66 5.28
C ASN A 61 -9.56 5.39 6.63
#